data_AF-A0A401TG01-F1
#
_entry.id   AF-A0A401TG01-F1
#
_cell.length_a   1.000
_cell.length_b   1.000
_cell.length_c   1.000
_cell.angle_alpha   90.00
_cell.angle_beta   90.00
_cell.angle_gamma   90.00
#
_symmetry.space_group_name_H-M   'P 1'
#
loop_
_entity.id
_entity.type
_entity.pdbx_description
1 polymer ?
#
loop_
_entity_poly.entity_id
_entity_poly.type
_entity_poly.pdbx_seq_one_letter_code
_entity_poly.pdbx_strand_id
1 'polypeptide(L)'
;MTPLYFISSMNNELPVSQVEKLARTLFLWKLDVHEQKERVYEMRRWNEALVTNMLPEHVARHFLGSKKRDEELYSQSYDEIGVMFASIPNFSDFYTEESINNGGIECLRFLNEIISDFDGVSRGSEFCQFITYKVMF
;
A
#
# COMPACT_ATOMS: atom_id res chain seq x y z
N MET A 1 31.07 7.29 -19.43
CA MET A 1 31.90 6.99 -20.62
C MET A 1 32.75 5.72 -20.45
N THR A 2 32.43 4.81 -19.52
CA THR A 2 33.34 3.71 -19.11
C THR A 2 32.78 2.27 -19.10
N PRO A 3 31.45 1.98 -19.08
CA PRO A 3 31.00 0.58 -19.15
C PRO A 3 31.02 -0.01 -20.57
N LEU A 4 30.69 0.78 -21.59
CA LEU A 4 30.52 0.31 -22.97
C LEU A 4 31.84 -0.04 -23.66
N TYR A 5 32.92 0.69 -23.35
CA TYR A 5 34.27 0.39 -23.88
C TYR A 5 34.85 -0.91 -23.33
N PHE A 6 34.51 -1.25 -22.08
CA PHE A 6 34.96 -2.49 -21.45
C PHE A 6 34.35 -3.72 -22.14
N ILE A 7 33.07 -3.63 -22.53
CA ILE A 7 32.36 -4.67 -23.28
C ILE A 7 32.92 -4.80 -24.71
N SER A 8 33.24 -3.68 -25.37
CA SER A 8 33.81 -3.67 -26.72
C SER A 8 35.22 -4.29 -26.80
N SER A 9 36.03 -4.15 -25.74
CA SER A 9 37.40 -4.67 -25.72
C SER A 9 37.48 -6.17 -25.38
N MET A 10 36.43 -6.78 -24.81
CA MET A 10 36.39 -8.21 -24.50
C MET A 10 35.87 -9.08 -25.66
N ASN A 11 35.42 -8.47 -26.76
CA ASN A 11 34.85 -9.19 -27.91
C ASN A 11 35.89 -9.76 -28.88
N ASN A 12 37.17 -9.41 -28.76
CA ASN A 12 38.24 -10.10 -29.47
C ASN A 12 38.80 -11.21 -28.55
N GLU A 13 38.50 -12.46 -28.90
CA GLU A 13 39.11 -13.71 -28.39
C GLU A 13 38.58 -14.32 -27.07
N LEU A 14 37.27 -14.31 -26.82
CA LEU A 14 36.70 -15.26 -25.85
C LEU A 14 36.51 -16.64 -26.53
N PRO A 15 37.14 -17.73 -26.03
CA PRO A 15 36.87 -19.09 -26.50
C PRO A 15 35.38 -19.40 -26.47
N VAL A 16 34.87 -20.19 -27.43
CA VAL A 16 33.43 -20.53 -27.55
C VAL A 16 32.83 -21.02 -26.21
N SER A 17 33.60 -21.80 -25.42
CA SER A 17 33.20 -22.25 -24.08
C SER A 17 33.02 -21.11 -23.07
N GLN A 18 33.83 -20.06 -23.14
CA GLN A 18 33.72 -18.87 -22.27
C GLN A 18 32.51 -18.02 -22.67
N VAL A 19 32.22 -17.91 -23.97
CA VAL A 19 31.02 -17.22 -24.49
C VAL A 19 29.75 -17.91 -24.00
N GLU A 20 29.68 -19.24 -24.05
CA GLU A 20 28.52 -20.01 -23.56
C GLU A 20 28.31 -19.83 -22.04
N LYS A 21 29.41 -19.85 -21.26
CA LYS A 21 29.35 -19.59 -19.81
C LYS A 21 28.84 -18.19 -19.51
N LEU A 22 29.38 -17.17 -20.19
CA LEU A 22 28.94 -15.78 -20.03
C LEU A 22 27.47 -15.60 -20.41
N ALA A 23 27.02 -16.20 -21.52
CA ALA A 23 25.63 -16.14 -21.96
C ALA A 23 24.67 -16.73 -20.93
N ARG A 24 25.03 -17.88 -20.32
CA ARG A 24 24.24 -18.49 -19.23
C ARG A 24 24.20 -17.61 -17.99
N THR A 25 25.35 -17.05 -17.57
CA THR A 25 25.41 -16.15 -16.42
C THR A 25 24.55 -14.91 -16.64
N LEU A 26 24.63 -14.28 -17.82
CA LEU A 26 23.82 -13.11 -18.17
C LEU A 26 22.32 -13.46 -18.21
N PHE A 27 21.96 -14.63 -18.70
CA PHE A 27 20.57 -15.10 -18.68
C PHE A 27 20.05 -15.26 -17.26
N LEU A 28 20.82 -15.89 -16.36
CA LEU A 28 20.44 -16.06 -14.96
C LEU A 28 20.31 -14.72 -14.24
N TRP A 29 21.25 -13.80 -14.45
CA TRP A 29 21.15 -12.44 -13.89
C TRP A 29 19.94 -11.67 -14.42
N LYS A 30 19.60 -11.84 -15.71
CA LYS A 30 18.40 -11.24 -16.28
C LYS A 30 17.13 -11.78 -15.63
N LEU A 31 17.10 -13.08 -15.34
CA LEU A 31 15.99 -13.72 -14.64
C LEU A 31 15.86 -13.18 -13.20
N ASP A 32 16.96 -13.14 -12.46
CA ASP A 32 17.00 -12.63 -11.09
C ASP A 32 16.59 -11.15 -11.02
N VAL A 33 17.15 -10.30 -11.89
CA VAL A 33 16.76 -8.89 -11.99
C VAL A 33 15.26 -8.74 -12.31
N HIS A 34 14.69 -9.62 -13.13
CA HIS A 34 13.26 -9.60 -13.41
C HIS A 34 12.44 -9.97 -12.17
N GLU A 35 12.82 -11.02 -11.44
CA GLU A 35 12.16 -11.41 -10.19
C GLU A 35 12.24 -10.31 -9.12
N GLN A 36 13.42 -9.71 -8.93
CA GLN A 36 13.58 -8.58 -8.01
C GLN A 36 12.68 -7.41 -8.39
N LYS A 37 12.55 -7.12 -9.70
CA LYS A 37 11.68 -6.05 -10.20
C LYS A 37 10.22 -6.32 -9.87
N GLU A 38 9.73 -7.54 -10.08
CA GLU A 38 8.36 -7.92 -9.74
C GLU A 38 8.11 -7.81 -8.23
N ARG A 39 9.06 -8.27 -7.40
CA ARG A 39 8.98 -8.16 -5.93
C ARG A 39 8.91 -6.71 -5.45
N VAL A 40 9.72 -5.82 -6.03
CA VAL A 40 9.70 -4.38 -5.73
C VAL A 40 8.36 -3.76 -6.16
N TYR A 41 7.82 -4.19 -7.30
CA TYR A 41 6.53 -3.69 -7.78
C TYR A 41 5.36 -4.09 -6.88
N GLU A 42 5.30 -5.35 -6.46
CA GLU A 42 4.32 -5.82 -5.47
C GLU A 42 4.45 -5.04 -4.17
N MET A 43 5.66 -4.91 -3.62
CA MET A 43 5.90 -4.14 -2.40
C MET A 43 5.42 -2.70 -2.51
N ARG A 44 5.64 -2.05 -3.67
CA ARG A 44 5.16 -0.69 -3.92
C ARG A 44 3.63 -0.64 -3.92
N ARG A 45 2.96 -1.59 -4.55
CA ARG A 45 1.50 -1.67 -4.57
C ARG A 45 0.93 -1.85 -3.16
N TRP A 46 1.51 -2.75 -2.37
CA TRP A 46 1.10 -2.98 -0.98
C TRP A 46 1.31 -1.72 -0.12
N ASN A 47 2.47 -1.07 -0.23
CA ASN A 47 2.75 0.16 0.50
C ASN A 47 1.78 1.29 0.12
N GLU A 48 1.49 1.44 -1.17
CA GLU A 48 0.52 2.43 -1.65
C GLU A 48 -0.87 2.15 -1.06
N ALA A 49 -1.34 0.90 -1.10
CA ALA A 49 -2.61 0.50 -0.50
C ALA A 49 -2.65 0.72 1.02
N LEU A 50 -1.54 0.48 1.73
CA LEU A 50 -1.46 0.75 3.18
C LEU A 50 -1.56 2.25 3.47
N VAL A 51 -0.83 3.07 2.74
CA VAL A 51 -0.83 4.54 2.94
C VAL A 51 -2.21 5.12 2.64
N THR A 52 -2.87 4.68 1.57
CA THR A 52 -4.23 5.16 1.22
C THR A 52 -5.31 4.65 2.18
N ASN A 53 -5.09 3.54 2.88
CA ASN A 53 -5.99 3.07 3.93
C ASN A 53 -5.83 3.85 5.24
N MET A 54 -4.64 4.40 5.52
CA MET A 54 -4.36 5.16 6.74
C MET A 54 -4.60 6.66 6.60
N LEU A 55 -4.41 7.21 5.40
CA LEU A 55 -4.44 8.64 5.14
C LEU A 55 -5.49 9.00 4.09
N PRO A 56 -6.13 10.19 4.19
CA PRO A 56 -6.96 10.71 3.13
C PRO A 56 -6.19 10.80 1.81
N GLU A 57 -6.86 10.58 0.68
CA GLU A 57 -6.22 10.43 -0.64
C GLU A 57 -5.27 11.60 -1.01
N HIS A 58 -5.67 12.84 -0.72
CA HIS A 58 -4.87 14.03 -1.01
C HIS A 58 -3.60 14.10 -0.15
N VAL A 59 -3.67 13.61 1.10
CA VAL A 59 -2.52 13.53 2.02
C VAL A 59 -1.62 12.37 1.60
N ALA A 60 -2.18 11.20 1.26
CA ALA A 60 -1.42 10.06 0.75
C ALA A 60 -0.61 10.44 -0.50
N ARG A 61 -1.21 11.17 -1.45
CA ARG A 61 -0.51 11.69 -2.63
C ARG A 61 0.67 12.60 -2.29
N HIS A 62 0.55 13.41 -1.24
CA HIS A 62 1.64 14.26 -0.77
C HIS A 62 2.86 13.42 -0.33
N PHE A 63 2.63 12.33 0.42
CA PHE A 63 3.71 11.47 0.92
C PHE A 63 4.26 10.50 -0.13
N LEU A 64 3.43 9.97 -1.03
CA LEU A 64 3.86 9.03 -2.08
C LEU A 64 4.59 9.71 -3.25
N GLY A 65 4.29 10.97 -3.54
CA GLY A 65 4.86 11.72 -4.68
C GLY A 65 6.20 12.39 -4.40
N SER A 66 6.62 12.47 -3.14
CA SER A 66 7.73 13.31 -2.71
C SER A 66 8.94 12.47 -2.30
N LYS A 67 10.14 12.73 -2.86
CA LYS A 67 11.42 12.36 -2.23
C LYS A 67 11.71 13.27 -1.03
N LYS A 68 10.74 13.41 -0.11
CA LYS A 68 10.87 14.24 1.07
C LYS A 68 11.57 13.45 2.17
N ARG A 69 12.25 14.18 3.05
CA ARG A 69 12.90 13.63 4.23
C ARG A 69 11.82 13.11 5.18
N ASP A 70 12.10 12.01 5.89
CA ASP A 70 11.16 11.30 6.75
C ASP A 70 10.54 12.14 7.90
N GLU A 71 11.01 13.38 8.11
CA GLU A 71 10.61 14.26 9.21
C GLU A 71 9.65 15.40 8.80
N GLU A 72 9.21 15.48 7.55
CA GLU A 72 8.33 16.57 7.10
C GLU A 72 6.87 16.32 7.50
N LEU A 73 6.35 17.14 8.43
CA LEU A 73 4.95 17.12 8.85
C LEU A 73 4.04 17.78 7.80
N TYR A 74 2.82 17.25 7.63
CA TYR A 74 1.78 17.82 6.79
C TYR A 74 0.73 18.55 7.63
N SER A 75 0.39 19.78 7.25
CA SER A 75 -0.69 20.58 7.86
C SER A 75 -1.34 21.46 6.80
N GLN A 76 -2.67 21.54 6.82
CA GLN A 76 -3.46 22.39 5.95
C GLN A 76 -4.63 23.00 6.73
N SER A 77 -4.81 24.31 6.58
CA SER A 77 -5.94 25.05 7.17
C SER A 77 -7.13 25.08 6.21
N TYR A 78 -8.34 25.04 6.78
CA TYR A 78 -9.60 25.12 6.05
C TYR A 78 -10.47 26.21 6.70
N ASP A 79 -11.09 27.06 5.88
CA ASP A 79 -11.91 28.18 6.35
C ASP A 79 -13.30 27.72 6.84
N GLU A 80 -13.84 26.65 6.23
CA GLU A 80 -15.16 26.09 6.54
C GLU A 80 -15.10 24.56 6.57
N ILE A 81 -15.49 23.95 7.71
CA ILE A 81 -15.54 22.49 7.88
C ILE A 81 -16.80 22.06 8.63
N GLY A 82 -17.34 20.90 8.28
CA GLY A 82 -18.39 20.20 9.04
C GLY A 82 -17.82 18.93 9.68
N VAL A 83 -18.16 18.69 10.96
CA VAL A 83 -17.75 17.47 11.68
C VAL A 83 -19.00 16.73 12.15
N MET A 84 -19.07 15.44 11.86
CA MET A 84 -20.16 14.57 12.29
C MET A 84 -19.61 13.46 13.19
N PHE A 85 -20.33 13.19 14.28
CA PHE A 85 -20.05 12.08 15.17
C PHE A 85 -21.19 11.06 15.07
N ALA A 86 -20.83 9.78 15.07
CA ALA A 86 -21.76 8.66 15.13
C ALA A 86 -21.28 7.68 16.20
N SER A 87 -22.22 7.12 16.96
CA SER A 87 -21.94 6.13 18.00
C SER A 87 -22.98 5.02 17.95
N ILE A 88 -22.56 3.77 18.14
CA ILE A 88 -23.47 2.64 18.29
C ILE A 88 -23.81 2.51 19.79
N PRO A 89 -25.04 2.84 20.21
CA PRO A 89 -25.42 2.73 21.62
C PRO A 89 -25.45 1.26 22.04
N ASN A 90 -25.13 0.99 23.32
CA ASN A 90 -25.26 -0.33 23.95
C ASN A 90 -24.49 -1.48 23.28
N PHE A 91 -23.49 -1.19 22.44
CA PHE A 91 -22.69 -2.25 21.79
C PHE A 91 -21.95 -3.13 22.81
N SER A 92 -21.43 -2.53 23.90
CA SER A 92 -20.73 -3.26 24.97
C SER A 92 -21.63 -4.25 25.72
N ASP A 93 -22.93 -3.97 25.85
CA ASP A 93 -23.89 -4.86 26.51
C ASP A 93 -24.26 -6.05 25.61
N PHE A 94 -24.17 -5.85 24.29
CA PHE A 94 -24.41 -6.88 23.27
C PHE A 94 -23.18 -7.76 23.01
N TYR A 95 -21.98 -7.25 23.28
CA TYR A 95 -20.73 -7.96 23.06
C TYR A 95 -20.47 -9.00 24.16
N THR A 96 -20.39 -10.27 23.78
CA THR A 96 -20.04 -11.37 24.71
C THR A 96 -18.95 -12.26 24.11
N GLU A 97 -17.87 -12.48 24.87
CA GLU A 97 -16.74 -13.35 24.51
C GLU A 97 -16.95 -14.82 24.91
N GLU A 98 -18.20 -15.23 25.14
CA GLU A 98 -18.47 -16.61 25.52
C GLU A 98 -18.04 -17.59 24.41
N SER A 99 -17.54 -18.77 24.80
CA SER A 99 -17.07 -19.80 23.86
C SER A 99 -18.17 -20.33 22.94
N ILE A 100 -19.44 -20.15 23.35
CA ILE A 100 -20.64 -20.45 22.55
C ILE A 100 -20.81 -19.44 21.40
N ASN A 101 -20.28 -18.22 21.53
CA ASN A 101 -20.37 -17.13 20.55
C ASN A 101 -19.07 -16.95 19.72
N ASN A 102 -18.32 -18.04 19.48
CA ASN A 102 -17.01 -17.99 18.80
C ASN A 102 -16.04 -16.95 19.41
N GLY A 103 -16.12 -16.66 20.71
CA GLY A 103 -15.28 -15.64 21.36
C GLY A 103 -15.60 -14.20 20.94
N GLY A 104 -16.83 -13.90 20.56
CA GLY A 104 -17.27 -12.55 20.18
C GLY A 104 -16.97 -12.17 18.72
N ILE A 105 -16.45 -13.10 17.91
CA ILE A 105 -16.12 -12.88 16.49
C ILE A 105 -17.36 -12.49 15.68
N GLU A 106 -18.52 -13.07 15.96
CA GLU A 106 -19.75 -12.74 15.23
C GLU A 106 -20.22 -11.29 15.47
N CYS A 107 -20.04 -10.77 16.69
CA CYS A 107 -20.33 -9.37 17.00
C CYS A 107 -19.39 -8.43 16.23
N LEU A 108 -18.11 -8.78 16.10
CA LEU A 108 -17.14 -8.01 15.29
C LEU A 108 -17.45 -8.09 13.79
N ARG A 109 -17.91 -9.25 13.30
CA ARG A 109 -18.34 -9.40 11.91
C ARG A 109 -19.53 -8.51 11.58
N PHE A 110 -20.52 -8.47 12.47
CA PHE A 110 -21.67 -7.58 12.34
C PHE A 110 -21.26 -6.10 12.39
N LEU A 111 -20.34 -5.74 13.29
CA LEU A 111 -19.79 -4.37 13.35
C LEU A 111 -19.07 -3.98 12.05
N ASN A 112 -18.26 -4.88 11.49
CA ASN A 112 -17.59 -4.66 10.21
C ASN A 112 -18.58 -4.52 9.05
N GLU A 113 -19.70 -5.22 9.08
CA GLU A 113 -20.78 -5.07 8.09
C GLU A 113 -21.41 -3.68 8.16
N ILE A 114 -21.78 -3.21 9.36
CA ILE A 114 -22.28 -1.85 9.58
C ILE A 114 -21.27 -0.81 9.05
N ILE A 115 -20.00 -0.94 9.44
CA ILE A 115 -18.95 0.00 9.01
C ILE A 115 -18.77 -0.04 7.49
N SER A 116 -18.79 -1.22 6.88
CA SER A 116 -18.67 -1.38 5.42
C SER A 116 -19.84 -0.73 4.68
N ASP A 117 -21.06 -0.80 5.21
CA ASP A 117 -22.23 -0.14 4.63
C ASP A 117 -22.08 1.39 4.70
N PHE A 118 -21.61 1.93 5.83
CA PHE A 118 -21.29 3.36 5.96
C PHE A 118 -20.17 3.81 5.00
N ASP A 119 -19.10 3.03 4.89
CA ASP A 119 -18.01 3.26 3.94
C ASP A 119 -18.53 3.28 2.49
N GLY A 120 -19.53 2.44 2.17
CA GLY A 120 -20.20 2.41 0.87
C GLY A 120 -21.00 3.67 0.57
N VAL A 121 -21.79 4.15 1.53
CA VAL A 121 -22.59 5.38 1.39
C VAL A 121 -21.70 6.63 1.23
N SER A 122 -20.60 6.70 1.98
CA SER A 122 -19.65 7.82 1.90
C SER A 122 -18.97 7.96 0.53
N ARG A 123 -19.00 6.92 -0.31
CA ARG A 123 -18.42 6.93 -1.66
C ARG A 123 -19.42 7.30 -2.76
N GLY A 124 -20.69 7.52 -2.43
CA GLY A 124 -21.71 8.01 -3.36
C GLY A 124 -21.41 9.42 -3.89
N SER A 125 -21.80 9.72 -5.13
CA SER A 125 -21.37 10.95 -5.85
C SER A 125 -21.83 12.27 -5.22
N GLU A 126 -22.77 12.23 -4.28
CA GLU A 126 -23.23 13.41 -3.53
C GLU A 126 -22.40 13.69 -2.27
N PHE A 127 -21.50 12.75 -1.88
CA PHE A 127 -20.72 12.77 -0.63
C PHE A 127 -19.20 12.72 -0.89
N CYS A 128 -18.71 13.06 -2.09
CA CYS A 128 -17.29 12.97 -2.46
C CYS A 128 -16.31 13.84 -1.64
N GLN A 129 -16.78 14.68 -0.71
CA GLN A 129 -15.93 15.55 0.13
C GLN A 129 -15.82 15.10 1.60
N PHE A 130 -16.43 13.99 2.00
CA PHE A 130 -16.29 13.50 3.38
C PHE A 130 -14.94 12.81 3.57
N ILE A 131 -14.14 13.34 4.49
CA ILE A 131 -12.96 12.64 5.00
C ILE A 131 -13.46 11.72 6.10
N THR A 132 -13.60 10.44 5.76
CA THR A 132 -13.92 9.41 6.75
C THR A 132 -12.66 9.12 7.57
N TYR A 133 -12.64 9.57 8.82
CA TYR A 133 -11.64 9.11 9.77
C TYR A 133 -11.99 7.67 10.13
N LYS A 134 -11.37 6.73 9.43
CA LYS A 134 -11.57 5.31 9.69
C LYS A 134 -11.10 5.02 11.10
N VAL A 135 -12.02 4.54 11.94
CA VAL A 135 -11.69 4.03 13.26
C VAL A 135 -10.74 2.85 13.04
N MET A 136 -9.46 3.04 13.37
CA MET A 136 -8.57 1.90 13.61
C MET A 136 -9.02 1.31 14.95
N PHE A 137 -9.56 0.10 14.92
CA PHE A 137 -9.65 -0.74 16.12
C PHE A 137 -8.26 -1.22 16.50
#